data_AF-A0A2U3QEF9-F1
#
_entry.id   AF-A0A2U3QEF9-F1
#
_cell.length_a   1.000
_cell.length_b   1.000
_cell.length_c   1.000
_cell.angle_alpha   90.00
_cell.angle_beta   90.00
_cell.angle_gamma   90.00
#
_symmetry.space_group_name_H-M   'P 1'
#
loop_
_entity.id
_entity.type
_entity.pdbx_description
1 polymer ?
#
loop_
_entity_poly.entity_id
_entity_poly.type
_entity_poly.pdbx_seq_one_letter_code
_entity_poly.pdbx_strand_id
1 'polypeptide(L)'
;MDKIKVVEFLQNGVSIFGEWFSSLGARAAAKVSTALYRLQQGNFSNVKSVGQGVSEYKIDFGPGYRIYLGGEGNTSVILLGEVLRRRKAGT
;
A
#
# COMPACT_ATOMS: atom_id res chain seq x y z
N MET A 1 8.86 -14.22 16.41
CA MET A 1 7.83 -13.74 15.48
C MET A 1 8.46 -12.58 14.74
N ASP A 2 8.89 -12.81 13.50
CA ASP A 2 9.77 -11.88 12.81
C ASP A 2 8.99 -10.66 12.33
N LYS A 3 9.38 -9.48 12.81
CA LYS A 3 8.78 -8.22 12.37
C LYS A 3 9.06 -8.04 10.89
N ILE A 4 8.03 -7.75 10.12
CA ILE A 4 8.18 -7.52 8.68
C ILE A 4 8.73 -6.12 8.49
N LYS A 5 9.84 -6.04 7.76
CA LYS A 5 10.44 -4.77 7.43
C LYS A 5 9.71 -4.21 6.22
N VAL A 6 9.00 -3.12 6.48
CA VAL A 6 8.32 -2.34 5.45
C VAL A 6 9.28 -1.25 4.99
N VAL A 7 9.70 -1.31 3.73
CA VAL A 7 10.61 -0.32 3.13
C VAL A 7 9.92 0.41 1.99
N GLU A 8 10.22 1.70 1.85
CA GLU A 8 9.73 2.52 0.75
C GLU A 8 10.58 2.25 -0.50
N PHE A 9 9.93 2.15 -1.66
CA PHE A 9 10.63 2.14 -2.93
C PHE A 9 11.15 3.54 -3.26
N LEU A 10 12.45 3.65 -3.51
CA LEU A 10 13.08 4.90 -3.95
C LEU A 10 13.33 4.85 -5.46
N GLN A 11 12.72 5.76 -6.21
CA GLN A 11 13.03 5.96 -7.62
C GLN A 11 13.99 7.14 -7.74
N ASN A 12 15.21 6.92 -8.23
CA ASN A 12 16.25 7.96 -8.31
C ASN A 12 16.51 8.70 -6.98
N GLY A 13 16.40 7.99 -5.86
CA GLY A 13 16.56 8.57 -4.51
C GLY A 13 15.31 9.24 -3.94
N VAL A 14 14.20 9.29 -4.70
CA VAL A 14 12.93 9.90 -4.27
C VAL A 14 11.97 8.82 -3.79
N SER A 15 11.37 9.03 -2.62
CA SER A 15 10.29 8.17 -2.12
C SER A 15 8.99 8.48 -2.84
N ILE A 16 8.64 7.64 -3.81
CA ILE A 16 7.38 7.74 -4.53
C ILE A 16 6.19 7.54 -3.58
N PHE A 17 6.34 6.67 -2.59
CA PHE A 17 5.36 6.51 -1.52
C PHE A 17 5.23 7.79 -0.70
N GLY A 18 6.35 8.41 -0.32
CA GLY A 18 6.38 9.64 0.46
C GLY A 18 5.65 10.78 -0.24
N GLU A 19 5.94 11.03 -1.52
CA GLU A 19 5.25 12.06 -2.30
C GLU A 19 3.73 11.82 -2.37
N TRP A 20 3.32 10.58 -2.67
CA TRP A 20 1.92 10.20 -2.69
C TRP A 20 1.26 10.38 -1.31
N PHE A 21 1.91 9.91 -0.25
CA PHE A 21 1.39 10.00 1.11
C PHE A 21 1.23 11.46 1.56
N SER A 22 2.21 12.32 1.24
CA SER A 22 2.17 13.76 1.50
C SER A 22 1.05 14.47 0.74
N SER A 23 0.58 13.92 -0.39
CA SER A 23 -0.58 14.45 -1.13
C SER A 23 -1.94 14.09 -0.50
N LEU A 24 -1.97 13.16 0.46
CA LEU A 24 -3.22 12.68 1.05
C LEU A 24 -3.80 13.69 2.05
N GLY A 25 -5.13 13.85 2.02
CA GLY A 25 -5.84 14.52 3.11
C GLY A 25 -5.71 13.74 4.43
N ALA A 26 -5.78 14.44 5.57
CA ALA A 26 -5.51 13.89 6.90
C ALA A 26 -6.22 12.56 7.21
N ARG A 27 -7.49 12.41 6.81
CA ARG A 27 -8.27 11.17 7.02
C ARG A 27 -7.71 9.99 6.22
N ALA A 28 -7.29 10.22 4.98
CA ALA A 28 -6.70 9.17 4.14
C ALA A 28 -5.32 8.78 4.66
N ALA A 29 -4.47 9.76 5.01
CA ALA A 29 -3.17 9.53 5.61
C ALA A 29 -3.28 8.65 6.88
N ALA A 30 -4.20 8.97 7.81
CA ALA A 30 -4.42 8.18 9.02
C ALA A 30 -4.83 6.73 8.74
N LYS A 31 -5.66 6.49 7.71
CA LYS A 31 -6.06 5.13 7.30
C LYS A 31 -4.89 4.35 6.72
N VAL A 32 -4.05 4.99 5.92
CA VAL A 32 -2.82 4.40 5.37
C VAL A 32 -1.83 4.07 6.49
N SER A 33 -1.56 4.99 7.42
CA SER A 33 -0.70 4.73 8.58
C SER A 33 -1.19 3.54 9.41
N THR A 34 -2.51 3.44 9.62
CA THR A 34 -3.11 2.30 10.35
C THR A 34 -2.90 0.98 9.60
N ALA A 35 -3.03 0.97 8.28
CA ALA A 35 -2.79 -0.21 7.46
C ALA A 35 -1.32 -0.64 7.54
N LEU A 36 -0.39 0.30 7.42
CA LEU A 36 1.05 0.04 7.56
C LEU A 36 1.40 -0.55 8.94
N TYR A 37 0.85 0.03 10.01
CA TYR A 37 1.06 -0.49 11.37
C TYR A 37 0.59 -1.95 11.49
N ARG A 38 -0.61 -2.26 10.96
CA ARG A 38 -1.13 -3.64 10.97
C ARG A 38 -0.25 -4.61 10.19
N LEU A 39 0.24 -4.19 9.02
CA LEU A 39 1.16 -4.99 8.21
C LEU A 39 2.48 -5.26 8.95
N GLN A 40 3.04 -4.26 9.64
CA GLN A 40 4.23 -4.41 10.47
C GLN A 40 4.04 -5.38 11.65
N GLN A 41 2.81 -5.49 12.16
CA GLN A 41 2.43 -6.49 13.18
C GLN A 41 2.13 -7.88 12.60
N GLY A 42 2.30 -8.08 11.29
CA GLY A 42 2.06 -9.35 10.62
C GLY A 42 0.59 -9.64 10.31
N ASN A 43 -0.28 -8.62 10.30
CA ASN A 43 -1.68 -8.80 9.96
C ASN A 43 -1.92 -8.72 8.44
N PHE A 44 -2.02 -9.89 7.81
CA PHE A 44 -2.21 -10.08 6.37
C PHE A 44 -3.65 -10.42 5.95
N SER A 45 -4.63 -10.34 6.86
CA SER A 45 -6.02 -10.75 6.59
C SER A 45 -6.67 -10.04 5.39
N ASN A 46 -6.17 -8.84 5.07
CA ASN A 46 -6.67 -8.02 3.96
C ASN A 46 -5.63 -7.87 2.83
N VAL A 47 -4.60 -8.72 2.84
CA VAL A 47 -3.60 -8.84 1.79
C VAL A 47 -4.01 -9.95 0.83
N LYS A 48 -3.94 -9.67 -0.46
CA LYS A 48 -4.23 -10.63 -1.52
C LYS A 48 -3.08 -10.67 -2.51
N SER A 49 -2.62 -11.86 -2.88
CA SER A 49 -1.65 -11.98 -3.99
C SER A 49 -2.29 -11.49 -5.29
N VAL A 50 -1.57 -10.66 -6.03
CA VAL A 50 -1.94 -10.22 -7.40
C VAL A 50 -1.07 -10.89 -8.46
N GLY A 51 -0.24 -11.86 -8.07
CA GLY A 51 0.68 -12.59 -8.93
C GLY A 51 2.10 -12.01 -8.96
N GLN A 52 3.03 -12.77 -9.55
CA GLN A 52 4.44 -12.38 -9.77
C GLN A 52 5.20 -11.92 -8.50
N GLY A 53 4.89 -12.51 -7.35
CA GLY A 53 5.52 -12.13 -6.07
C GLY A 53 5.04 -10.79 -5.50
N VAL A 54 3.93 -10.26 -6.02
CA VAL A 54 3.30 -9.02 -5.54
C VAL A 54 1.97 -9.35 -4.86
N SER A 55 1.71 -8.68 -3.75
CA SER A 55 0.43 -8.71 -3.04
C SER A 55 -0.13 -7.30 -2.84
N GLU A 56 -1.44 -7.16 -2.78
CA GLU A 56 -2.13 -5.91 -2.52
C GLU A 56 -2.80 -5.90 -1.15
N TYR A 57 -2.71 -4.80 -0.42
CA TYR A 57 -3.57 -4.49 0.73
C TYR A 57 -4.57 -3.42 0.31
N LYS A 58 -5.86 -3.75 0.34
CA LYS A 58 -6.93 -2.82 -0.07
C LYS A 58 -7.49 -2.05 1.12
N ILE A 59 -7.37 -0.73 1.11
CA ILE A 59 -8.03 0.14 2.10
C ILE A 59 -9.36 0.61 1.52
N ASP A 60 -10.44 0.11 2.11
CA ASP A 60 -11.81 0.52 1.73
C ASP A 60 -12.16 1.86 2.38
N PHE A 61 -11.65 2.94 1.79
CA PHE A 61 -11.90 4.31 2.23
C PHE A 61 -11.90 5.27 1.04
N GLY A 62 -12.93 6.12 0.93
CA GLY A 62 -13.05 7.12 -0.12
C GLY A 62 -13.00 6.51 -1.52
N PRO A 63 -12.06 6.92 -2.39
CA PRO A 63 -11.92 6.38 -3.75
C PRO A 63 -11.39 4.92 -3.78
N GLY A 64 -10.98 4.38 -2.63
CA GLY A 64 -10.29 3.10 -2.51
C GLY A 64 -8.78 3.30 -2.72
N TYR A 65 -8.01 3.02 -1.68
CA TYR A 65 -6.54 3.09 -1.71
C TYR A 65 -5.97 1.67 -1.67
N ARG A 66 -4.84 1.46 -2.32
CA ARG A 66 -4.12 0.17 -2.31
C ARG A 66 -2.69 0.40 -1.83
N ILE A 67 -2.12 -0.62 -1.19
CA ILE A 67 -0.69 -0.68 -0.87
C ILE A 67 -0.20 -1.96 -1.50
N TYR A 68 0.73 -1.90 -2.44
CA TYR A 68 1.33 -3.10 -2.99
C TYR A 68 2.55 -3.48 -2.17
N LEU A 69 2.72 -4.78 -1.97
CA LEU A 69 3.76 -5.41 -1.17
C LEU A 69 4.50 -6.37 -2.11
N GLY A 70 5.79 -6.15 -2.35
CA GLY A 70 6.63 -7.04 -3.14
C GLY A 70 7.86 -7.51 -2.36
N GLY A 71 8.30 -8.75 -2.60
CA GLY A 71 9.56 -9.27 -2.07
C GLY A 71 9.55 -10.79 -1.84
N GLU A 72 10.74 -11.37 -1.75
CA GLU A 72 10.94 -12.74 -1.27
C GLU A 72 11.17 -12.74 0.26
N GLY A 73 10.46 -13.62 0.98
CA GLY A 73 10.64 -13.81 2.42
C GLY A 73 10.09 -12.69 3.31
N ASN A 74 10.91 -12.14 4.20
CA ASN A 74 10.49 -11.25 5.31
C ASN A 74 10.55 -9.73 5.00
N THR A 75 10.82 -9.37 3.74
CA THR A 75 10.92 -7.97 3.29
C THR A 75 9.77 -7.67 2.35
N SER A 76 8.94 -6.68 2.69
CA SER A 76 7.85 -6.24 1.81
C SER A 76 8.09 -4.77 1.42
N VAL A 77 8.32 -4.54 0.14
CA VAL A 77 8.48 -3.22 -0.47
C VAL A 77 7.11 -2.61 -0.72
N ILE A 78 6.87 -1.39 -0.21
CA ILE A 78 5.65 -0.64 -0.54
C ILE A 78 5.76 -0.08 -1.95
N LEU A 79 4.89 -0.53 -2.83
CA LEU A 79 4.66 0.07 -4.14
C LEU A 79 3.30 0.79 -4.11
N LEU A 80 3.32 2.08 -4.41
CA LEU A 80 2.27 2.95 -4.96
C LEU A 80 0.77 2.61 -4.75
N GLY A 81 0.01 3.52 -4.14
CA GLY A 81 -1.44 3.44 -4.10
C GLY A 81 -2.12 4.06 -5.31
N GLU A 82 -2.46 3.25 -6.31
CA GLU A 82 -3.41 3.68 -7.35
C GLU A 82 -4.77 4.00 -6.73
N VAL A 83 -5.34 5.12 -7.17
CA VAL A 83 -6.77 5.42 -7.07
C VAL A 83 -7.47 4.61 -8.16
N LEU A 84 -8.28 3.62 -7.78
CA LEU A 84 -9.19 3.00 -8.72
C LEU A 84 -10.35 3.96 -8.98
N ARG A 85 -10.11 4.95 -9.84
CA ARG A 85 -11.19 5.78 -10.38
C ARG A 85 -12.06 4.80 -11.17
N ARG A 86 -13.21 4.39 -10.61
CA ARG A 86 -14.25 3.79 -11.46
C ARG A 86 -14.50 4.81 -12.56
N ARG A 87 -14.07 4.53 -13.79
CA ARG A 87 -14.77 5.10 -14.93
C ARG A 87 -16.21 4.65 -14.72
N LYS A 88 -17.13 5.60 -14.51
CA LYS A 88 -18.51 5.32 -14.88
C LYS A 88 -18.40 4.84 -16.33
N ALA A 89 -18.79 3.60 -16.58
CA ALA A 89 -19.09 3.18 -17.93
C ALA A 89 -20.12 4.19 -18.43
N GLY A 90 -19.68 5.11 -19.27
CA GLY A 90 -20.59 5.89 -20.07
C GLY A 90 -21.07 4.96 -21.16
N THR A 91 -22.31 4.51 -21.05
CA THR A 91 -23.35 4.46 -22.09
C THR A 91 -24.60 3.94 -21.40
#